data_AF-A0A920NJ36-F1
#
_entry.id   AF-A0A920NJ36-F1
#
_cell.length_a   1.000
_cell.length_b   1.000
_cell.length_c   1.000
_cell.angle_alpha   90.00
_cell.angle_beta   90.00
_cell.angle_gamma   90.00
#
_symmetry.space_group_name_H-M   'P 1'
#
loop_
_entity.id
_entity.type
_entity.pdbx_description
1 polymer ?
#
loop_
_entity_poly.entity_id
_entity_poly.type
_entity_poly.pdbx_seq_one_letter_code
_entity_poly.pdbx_strand_id
1 'polypeptide(L)'
;MEKIQVEITSDGDSRPSEIISDLRTVAEALFYPMQMCGFLDESDSMHLCPQMERRQPCPHVLNDKTINQESYRKTLERERKASLRVYYSHANISLYLT
;
A
#
# COMPACT_ATOMS: atom_id res chain seq x y z
N MET A 1 11.31 -5.68 -5.49
CA MET A 1 10.13 -6.10 -4.71
C MET A 1 9.15 -6.80 -5.63
N GLU A 2 8.59 -7.92 -5.18
CA GLU A 2 7.55 -8.68 -5.88
C GLU A 2 6.22 -7.91 -5.87
N LYS A 3 5.36 -8.11 -6.88
CA LYS A 3 4.02 -7.51 -6.96
C LYS A 3 2.96 -8.59 -7.14
N ILE A 4 1.98 -8.61 -6.24
CA ILE A 4 0.74 -9.35 -6.36
C ILE A 4 -0.40 -8.37 -6.62
N GLN A 5 -1.30 -8.73 -7.52
CA GLN A 5 -2.55 -8.00 -7.75
C GLN A 5 -3.72 -8.87 -7.33
N VAL A 6 -4.58 -8.32 -6.50
CA VAL A 6 -5.82 -8.94 -6.02
C VAL A 6 -6.97 -8.22 -6.68
N GLU A 7 -7.78 -8.98 -7.42
CA GLU A 7 -9.01 -8.54 -8.05
C GLU A 7 -10.17 -9.32 -7.43
N ILE A 8 -11.21 -8.60 -7.00
CA ILE A 8 -12.41 -9.18 -6.41
C ILE A 8 -13.58 -8.88 -7.32
N THR A 9 -14.15 -9.93 -7.91
CA THR A 9 -15.35 -9.87 -8.74
C THR A 9 -16.49 -10.61 -8.03
N SER A 10 -17.72 -10.14 -8.24
CA SER A 10 -18.93 -10.71 -7.63
C SER A 10 -20.06 -10.70 -8.65
N ASP A 11 -20.81 -11.80 -8.72
CA ASP A 11 -22.02 -11.91 -9.55
C ASP A 11 -23.24 -11.21 -8.94
N GLY A 12 -23.14 -10.75 -7.69
CA GLY A 12 -24.20 -10.00 -6.98
C GLY A 12 -23.70 -8.71 -6.34
N ASP A 13 -24.57 -8.04 -5.57
CA ASP A 13 -24.37 -6.67 -5.06
C ASP A 13 -23.39 -6.54 -3.86
N SER A 14 -22.60 -7.57 -3.57
CA SER A 14 -21.64 -7.51 -2.46
C SER A 14 -20.50 -6.54 -2.80
N ARG A 15 -20.27 -5.56 -1.94
CA ARG A 15 -19.15 -4.62 -2.06
C ARG A 15 -17.94 -5.12 -1.29
N PRO A 16 -16.77 -5.34 -1.92
CA PRO A 16 -15.55 -5.67 -1.21
C PRO A 16 -15.11 -4.55 -0.27
N SER A 17 -14.41 -4.89 0.82
CA SER A 17 -13.90 -3.87 1.74
C SER A 17 -12.82 -3.01 1.07
N GLU A 18 -12.93 -1.70 1.27
CA GLU A 18 -11.94 -0.69 0.88
C GLU A 18 -11.20 -0.15 2.13
N ILE A 19 -11.47 -0.73 3.31
CA ILE A 19 -10.90 -0.31 4.58
C ILE A 19 -9.50 -0.92 4.73
N ILE A 20 -8.48 -0.06 4.90
CA ILE A 20 -7.07 -0.49 5.00
C ILE A 20 -6.85 -1.55 6.09
N SER A 21 -7.51 -1.46 7.25
CA SER A 21 -7.36 -2.46 8.33
C SER A 21 -7.82 -3.85 7.92
N ASP A 22 -8.89 -3.94 7.14
CA ASP A 22 -9.45 -5.20 6.68
C ASP A 22 -8.55 -5.80 5.59
N LEU A 23 -8.16 -4.96 4.62
CA LEU A 23 -7.24 -5.33 3.55
C LEU A 23 -5.89 -5.81 4.12
N ARG A 24 -5.37 -5.12 5.13
CA ARG A 24 -4.17 -5.53 5.86
C ARG A 24 -4.32 -6.90 6.47
N THR A 25 -5.43 -7.13 7.19
CA THR A 25 -5.68 -8.41 7.87
C THR A 25 -5.70 -9.56 6.86
N VAL A 26 -6.35 -9.36 5.71
CA VAL A 26 -6.38 -10.34 4.62
C VAL A 26 -4.99 -10.56 4.03
N ALA A 27 -4.23 -9.50 3.74
CA ALA A 27 -2.88 -9.62 3.19
C ALA A 27 -1.93 -10.37 4.12
N GLU A 28 -1.90 -10.01 5.41
CA GLU A 28 -1.04 -10.68 6.40
C GLU A 28 -1.45 -12.14 6.64
N ALA A 29 -2.74 -12.47 6.51
CA ALA A 29 -3.21 -13.84 6.56
C ALA A 29 -2.79 -14.66 5.32
N LEU A 30 -2.90 -14.07 4.12
CA LEU A 30 -2.52 -14.73 2.86
C LEU A 30 -1.01 -14.95 2.73
N PHE A 31 -0.21 -14.02 3.24
CA PHE A 31 1.25 -14.01 3.08
C PHE A 31 1.99 -14.22 4.40
N TYR A 32 1.44 -15.01 5.33
CA TYR A 32 2.12 -15.33 6.59
C TYR A 32 3.55 -15.85 6.34
N PRO A 33 4.59 -15.40 7.09
CA PRO A 33 4.54 -14.57 8.29
C PRO A 33 4.73 -13.06 8.05
N MET A 34 4.54 -12.58 6.81
CA MET A 34 4.84 -11.18 6.46
C MET A 34 3.94 -10.19 7.20
N GLN A 35 4.46 -8.98 7.43
CA GLN A 35 3.74 -7.91 8.15
C GLN A 35 3.70 -6.63 7.32
N MET A 36 2.60 -5.88 7.41
CA MET A 36 2.45 -4.61 6.71
C MET A 36 3.44 -3.59 7.26
N CYS A 37 4.35 -3.16 6.38
CA CYS A 37 5.31 -2.12 6.67
C CYS A 37 4.98 -0.81 5.94
N GLY A 38 3.96 -0.74 5.10
CA GLY A 38 3.55 0.51 4.45
C GLY A 38 2.27 0.36 3.65
N PHE A 39 1.65 1.48 3.28
CA PHE A 39 0.53 1.50 2.34
C PHE A 39 0.57 2.76 1.49
N LEU A 40 -0.06 2.69 0.33
CA LEU A 40 -0.39 3.80 -0.53
C LEU A 40 -1.85 3.64 -0.99
N ASP A 41 -2.68 4.61 -0.66
CA ASP A 41 -3.98 4.85 -1.26
C ASP A 41 -3.79 5.76 -2.47
N GLU A 42 -4.01 5.22 -3.66
CA GLU A 42 -3.78 5.93 -4.91
C GLU A 42 -4.94 6.88 -5.26
N SER A 43 -6.11 6.72 -4.61
CA SER A 43 -7.27 7.59 -4.82
C SER A 43 -7.09 8.93 -4.09
N ASP A 44 -6.63 8.88 -2.84
CA ASP A 44 -6.50 10.06 -1.99
C ASP A 44 -5.04 10.50 -1.77
N SER A 45 -4.07 9.83 -2.41
CA SER A 45 -2.63 10.07 -2.23
C SER A 45 -2.16 9.89 -0.76
N MET A 46 -2.95 9.19 0.05
CA MET A 46 -2.66 8.91 1.45
C MET A 46 -1.64 7.77 1.56
N HIS A 47 -0.60 7.95 2.36
CA HIS A 47 0.44 6.93 2.51
C HIS A 47 1.21 7.06 3.83
N LEU A 48 1.80 5.96 4.29
CA LEU A 48 2.69 5.96 5.46
C LEU A 48 4.13 6.27 5.04
N CYS A 49 4.46 7.55 4.97
CA CYS A 49 5.83 7.99 4.66
C CYS A 49 6.75 7.89 5.89
N PRO A 50 7.89 7.17 5.80
CA PRO A 50 8.89 7.14 6.87
C PRO A 50 9.40 8.53 7.27
N GLN A 51 9.50 9.45 6.32
CA GLN A 51 9.95 10.82 6.56
C GLN A 51 8.90 11.61 7.35
N MET A 52 7.61 11.49 7.02
CA MET A 52 6.53 12.18 7.74
C MET A 52 6.44 11.74 9.20
N GLU A 53 6.63 10.44 9.48
CA GLU A 53 6.69 9.94 10.87
C GLU A 53 7.86 10.55 11.66
N ARG A 54 8.97 10.83 10.99
CA ARG A 54 10.13 11.55 11.54
C ARG A 54 9.94 13.08 11.54
N ARG A 55 8.73 13.58 11.25
CA ARG A 55 8.39 15.01 11.12
C ARG A 55 9.21 15.75 10.04
N GLN A 56 9.64 15.02 9.01
CA GLN A 56 10.30 15.57 7.84
C GLN A 56 9.30 15.72 6.69
N PRO A 57 9.51 16.67 5.76
CA PRO A 57 8.69 16.77 4.56
C PRO A 57 8.71 15.46 3.77
N CYS A 58 7.56 15.07 3.21
CA CYS A 58 7.48 13.90 2.35
C CYS A 58 8.22 14.20 1.03
N PRO A 59 9.26 13.42 0.67
CA PRO A 59 9.98 13.62 -0.59
C PRO A 59 9.28 12.96 -1.79
N HIS A 60 8.16 12.28 -1.56
CA HIS A 60 7.43 11.52 -2.58
C HIS A 60 6.24 12.27 -3.16
N VAL A 61 5.80 13.34 -2.52
CA VAL A 61 4.70 14.19 -3.01
C VAL A 61 5.22 15.04 -4.17
N LEU A 62 4.55 14.94 -5.31
CA LEU A 62 4.81 15.72 -6.52
C LEU A 62 4.13 17.10 -6.43
N ASN A 63 4.46 17.98 -7.37
CA ASN A 63 3.91 19.35 -7.39
C ASN A 63 2.39 19.40 -7.53
N ASP A 64 1.80 18.37 -8.14
CA ASP A 64 0.35 18.19 -8.30
C ASP A 64 -0.32 17.50 -7.07
N LYS A 65 0.43 17.33 -5.98
CA LYS A 65 0.04 16.65 -4.74
C LYS A 65 -0.18 15.13 -4.88
N THR A 66 0.15 14.53 -6.02
CA THR A 66 0.13 13.07 -6.17
C THR A 66 1.40 12.44 -5.60
N ILE A 67 1.38 11.14 -5.33
CA ILE A 67 2.56 10.41 -4.85
C ILE A 67 3.33 9.80 -6.02
N ASN A 68 4.63 10.09 -6.08
CA ASN A 68 5.56 9.35 -6.92
C ASN A 68 5.71 7.91 -6.38
N GLN A 69 4.89 7.00 -6.91
CA GLN A 69 4.80 5.61 -6.45
C GLN A 69 6.16 4.91 -6.48
N GLU A 70 6.95 5.14 -7.53
CA GLU A 70 8.25 4.50 -7.69
C GLU A 70 9.26 4.98 -6.64
N SER A 71 9.26 6.28 -6.34
CA SER A 71 10.10 6.85 -5.30
C SER A 71 9.69 6.37 -3.89
N TYR A 72 8.38 6.33 -3.62
CA TYR A 72 7.84 5.81 -2.36
C TYR A 72 8.20 4.33 -2.17
N ARG A 73 7.98 3.52 -3.22
CA ARG A 73 8.35 2.10 -3.27
C ARG A 73 9.82 1.87 -2.92
N LYS A 74 10.74 2.56 -3.58
CA LYS A 74 12.19 2.45 -3.31
C LYS A 74 12.53 2.83 -1.88
N THR A 75 11.82 3.81 -1.31
CA THR A 75 12.02 4.22 0.08
C THR A 75 11.60 3.12 1.05
N LEU A 76 10.46 2.47 0.80
CA LEU A 76 10.02 1.33 1.62
C LEU A 76 10.94 0.12 1.49
N GLU A 77 11.41 -0.22 0.29
CA GLU A 77 12.41 -1.29 0.08
C GLU A 77 13.68 -1.04 0.90
N ARG A 78 14.17 0.21 0.89
CA ARG A 78 15.42 0.58 1.56
C ARG A 78 15.27 0.67 3.08
N GLU A 79 14.27 1.41 3.55
CA GLU A 79 14.13 1.83 4.95
C GLU A 79 13.28 0.88 5.79
N ARG A 80 12.31 0.19 5.18
CA ARG A 80 11.41 -0.74 5.88
C ARG A 80 11.56 -2.20 5.42
N LYS A 81 12.52 -2.47 4.53
CA LYS A 81 12.80 -3.82 3.99
C LYS A 81 11.60 -4.45 3.28
N ALA A 82 10.70 -3.63 2.75
CA ALA A 82 9.56 -4.10 1.97
C ALA A 82 10.02 -5.01 0.83
N SER A 83 9.48 -6.22 0.77
CA SER A 83 9.88 -7.26 -0.18
C SER A 83 8.71 -7.69 -1.07
N LEU A 84 7.46 -7.46 -0.62
CA LEU A 84 6.23 -7.74 -1.35
C LEU A 84 5.32 -6.49 -1.40
N ARG A 85 4.68 -6.25 -2.56
CA ARG A 85 3.55 -5.34 -2.70
C ARG A 85 2.30 -6.10 -3.10
N VAL A 86 1.22 -5.90 -2.34
CA VAL A 86 -0.12 -6.42 -2.63
C VAL A 86 -0.99 -5.24 -3.07
N TYR A 87 -1.44 -5.26 -4.33
CA TYR A 87 -2.31 -4.23 -4.89
C TYR A 87 -3.75 -4.74 -4.99
N TYR A 88 -4.67 -4.07 -4.29
CA TYR A 88 -6.10 -4.33 -4.35
C TYR A 88 -6.74 -3.41 -5.38
N SER A 89 -7.06 -3.95 -6.56
CA SER A 89 -7.56 -3.13 -7.68
C SER A 89 -8.92 -2.51 -7.38
N HIS A 90 -9.78 -3.21 -6.65
CA HIS A 90 -11.12 -2.72 -6.29
C HIS A 90 -11.10 -1.52 -5.33
N ALA A 91 -10.06 -1.41 -4.50
CA ALA A 91 -9.91 -0.34 -3.52
C ALA A 91 -8.87 0.72 -3.92
N ASN A 92 -8.12 0.47 -5.00
CA ASN A 92 -7.01 1.30 -5.44
C ASN A 92 -5.94 1.53 -4.34
N ILE A 93 -5.68 0.47 -3.56
CA ILE A 93 -4.75 0.50 -2.42
C ILE A 93 -3.62 -0.50 -2.66
N SER A 94 -2.39 -0.02 -2.52
CA SER A 94 -1.17 -0.83 -2.46
C SER A 94 -0.74 -1.02 -1.00
N LEU A 95 -0.67 -2.25 -0.51
CA LEU A 95 -0.02 -2.61 0.76
C LEU A 95 1.39 -3.12 0.50
N TYR A 96 2.31 -2.81 1.40
CA TYR A 96 3.71 -3.23 1.33
C TYR A 96 4.03 -4.07 2.56
N LEU A 97 4.56 -5.27 2.33
CA LEU A 97 4.87 -6.24 3.38
C LEU A 97 6.39 -6.50 3.45
N THR A 98 6.87 -6.82 4.65
CA THR A 98 8.23 -7.28 4.94
C THR A 98 8.23 -8.68 5.53
#